data_AF-A0A183P9J5-F1
#
_entry.id   AF-A0A183P9J5-F1
#
_cell.length_a   1.000
_cell.length_b   1.000
_cell.length_c   1.000
_cell.angle_alpha   90.00
_cell.angle_beta   90.00
_cell.angle_gamma   90.00
#
_symmetry.space_group_name_H-M   'P 1'
#
loop_
_entity.id
_entity.type
_entity.pdbx_description
1 polymer ?
#
loop_
_entity_poly.entity_id
_entity_poly.type
_entity_poly.pdbx_seq_one_letter_code
_entity_poly.pdbx_strand_id
1 'polypeptide(L)'
;MCIGEPHAETDSAQKGCTAYDVIINPQFYQKVKSSELFEAFLMTVIFEGLENKYGIELERSWIVLKNKKCMGKPQEQCIRTSSRPAIIEMNDSQPPKPKVIELPDPPFKGDTPKYEIVKVKDDVSGEVRCLIARIIMPKLVGLSL
;
A
#
# COMPACT_ATOMS: atom_id res chain seq x y z
N MET A 1 0.00 9.07 -7.16
CA MET A 1 -0.95 8.04 -7.64
C MET A 1 -0.50 6.69 -7.10
N CYS A 2 -1.41 5.73 -6.95
CA CYS A 2 -1.10 4.33 -6.64
C CYS A 2 -1.50 3.47 -7.83
N ILE A 3 -0.61 2.58 -8.28
CA ILE A 3 -0.85 1.67 -9.40
C ILE A 3 -1.09 0.28 -8.80
N GLY A 4 -2.29 -0.25 -8.98
CA GLY A 4 -2.70 -1.59 -8.55
C GLY A 4 -2.13 -2.71 -9.39
N GLU A 5 -2.20 -3.93 -8.87
CA GLU A 5 -1.76 -5.14 -9.56
C GLU A 5 -2.59 -5.41 -10.83
N PRO A 6 -2.00 -6.04 -11.86
CA PRO A 6 -2.75 -6.44 -13.04
C PRO A 6 -3.83 -7.47 -12.70
N HIS A 7 -5.00 -7.34 -13.30
CA HIS A 7 -6.03 -8.38 -13.27
C HIS A 7 -6.57 -8.70 -14.66
N ALA A 8 -6.90 -9.96 -14.88
CA ALA A 8 -7.42 -10.46 -16.15
C ALA A 8 -8.93 -10.19 -16.22
N GLU A 9 -9.35 -9.56 -17.30
CA GLU A 9 -10.75 -9.24 -17.60
C GLU A 9 -11.09 -9.69 -19.02
N THR A 10 -12.38 -9.60 -19.37
CA THR A 10 -12.86 -9.94 -20.71
C THR A 10 -13.45 -8.71 -21.39
N ASP A 11 -13.04 -8.45 -22.64
CA ASP A 11 -13.56 -7.35 -23.44
C ASP A 11 -14.98 -7.63 -24.00
N SER A 12 -15.55 -6.65 -24.69
CA SER A 12 -16.88 -6.79 -25.29
C SER A 12 -16.95 -7.86 -26.40
N ALA A 13 -15.79 -8.26 -26.96
CA ALA A 13 -15.65 -9.29 -27.97
C ALA A 13 -15.29 -10.67 -27.37
N GLN A 14 -15.42 -10.83 -26.04
CA GLN A 14 -15.09 -12.06 -25.31
C GLN A 14 -13.61 -12.46 -25.39
N LYS A 15 -12.71 -11.50 -25.61
CA LYS A 15 -11.25 -11.72 -25.57
C LYS A 15 -10.69 -11.30 -24.22
N GLY A 16 -9.70 -12.05 -23.74
CA GLY A 16 -8.97 -11.72 -22.52
C GLY A 16 -8.17 -10.43 -22.70
N CYS A 17 -8.24 -9.55 -21.71
CA CYS A 17 -7.45 -8.33 -21.62
C CYS A 17 -6.93 -8.11 -20.19
N THR A 18 -5.88 -7.32 -20.05
CA THR A 18 -5.33 -6.95 -18.74
C THR A 18 -5.84 -5.57 -18.33
N ALA A 19 -6.39 -5.47 -17.13
CA ALA A 19 -6.83 -4.22 -16.52
C ALA A 19 -5.91 -3.82 -15.36
N TYR A 20 -5.76 -2.51 -15.17
CA TYR A 20 -4.95 -1.91 -14.12
C TYR A 20 -5.75 -0.79 -13.44
N ASP A 21 -5.86 -0.86 -12.12
CA ASP A 21 -6.51 0.18 -11.32
C ASP A 21 -5.50 1.24 -10.87
N VAL A 22 -5.69 2.48 -11.32
CA VAL A 22 -4.88 3.62 -10.89
C VAL A 22 -5.69 4.55 -9.99
N ILE A 23 -5.21 4.73 -8.77
CA ILE A 23 -5.87 5.55 -7.76
C ILE A 23 -5.17 6.91 -7.68
N ILE A 24 -5.97 7.98 -7.74
CA ILE A 24 -5.52 9.36 -7.62
C ILE A 24 -6.32 10.11 -6.58
N ASN A 25 -5.76 11.23 -6.12
CA ASN A 25 -6.44 12.13 -5.19
C ASN A 25 -7.73 12.69 -5.85
N PRO A 26 -8.88 12.68 -5.16
CA PRO A 26 -10.14 13.10 -5.77
C PRO A 26 -10.19 14.60 -6.09
N GLN A 27 -9.53 15.46 -5.30
CA GLN A 27 -9.43 16.90 -5.60
C GLN A 27 -8.60 17.15 -6.87
N PHE A 28 -7.53 16.38 -7.07
CA PHE A 28 -6.75 16.42 -8.30
C PHE A 28 -7.56 15.92 -9.50
N TYR A 29 -8.36 14.87 -9.33
CA TYR A 29 -9.22 14.35 -10.40
C TYR A 29 -10.23 15.38 -10.91
N GLN A 30 -10.74 16.27 -10.04
CA GLN A 30 -11.62 17.37 -10.50
C GLN A 30 -10.89 18.33 -11.44
N LYS A 31 -9.61 18.63 -11.19
CA LYS A 31 -8.79 19.48 -12.08
C LYS A 31 -8.57 18.82 -13.43
N VAL A 32 -8.29 17.51 -13.43
CA VAL A 32 -8.14 16.69 -14.64
C VAL A 32 -9.41 16.76 -15.50
N LYS A 33 -10.60 16.62 -14.91
CA LYS A 33 -11.87 16.73 -15.65
C LYS A 33 -12.11 18.10 -16.29
N SER A 34 -11.55 19.16 -15.70
CA SER A 34 -11.77 20.53 -16.16
C SER A 34 -10.79 20.98 -17.25
N SER A 35 -9.76 20.19 -17.57
CA SER A 35 -8.68 20.62 -18.44
C SER A 35 -8.03 19.45 -19.17
N GLU A 36 -8.10 19.50 -20.50
CA GLU A 36 -7.44 18.52 -21.38
C GLU A 36 -5.93 18.45 -21.17
N LEU A 37 -5.28 19.56 -20.79
CA LEU A 37 -3.85 19.59 -20.46
C LEU A 37 -3.54 18.70 -19.25
N PHE A 38 -4.35 18.80 -18.19
CA PHE A 38 -4.18 17.96 -17.00
C PHE A 38 -4.54 16.50 -17.28
N GLU A 39 -5.50 16.23 -18.16
CA GLU A 39 -5.82 14.88 -18.62
C GLU A 39 -4.66 14.25 -19.41
N ALA A 40 -4.14 14.94 -20.42
CA ALA A 40 -3.01 14.46 -21.20
C ALA A 40 -1.78 14.25 -20.31
N PHE A 41 -1.50 15.19 -19.40
CA PHE A 41 -0.42 15.05 -18.42
C PHE A 41 -0.60 13.80 -17.53
N LEU A 42 -1.81 13.59 -16.99
CA LEU A 42 -2.10 12.41 -16.17
C LEU A 42 -1.91 11.12 -16.97
N MET A 43 -2.41 11.05 -18.20
CA MET A 43 -2.28 9.87 -19.05
C MET A 43 -0.83 9.54 -19.35
N THR A 44 0.01 10.54 -19.66
CA THR A 44 1.46 10.33 -19.85
C THR A 44 2.12 9.74 -18.62
N VAL A 45 1.85 10.31 -17.44
CA VAL A 45 2.41 9.82 -16.16
C VAL A 45 1.92 8.40 -15.84
N ILE A 46 0.66 8.07 -16.17
CA ILE A 46 0.12 6.71 -16.01
C ILE A 46 0.85 5.72 -16.91
N PHE A 47 1.04 6.04 -18.19
CA PHE A 47 1.75 5.17 -19.13
C PHE A 47 3.17 4.89 -18.66
N GLU A 48 3.95 5.94 -18.39
CA GLU A 48 5.32 5.79 -17.88
C GLU A 48 5.35 5.02 -16.56
N GLY A 49 4.37 5.27 -15.68
CA GLY A 49 4.26 4.56 -14.40
C GLY A 49 3.99 3.06 -14.57
N LEU A 50 3.11 2.69 -15.51
CA LEU A 50 2.79 1.29 -15.80
C LEU A 50 3.95 0.56 -16.46
N GLU A 51 4.55 1.18 -17.48
CA GLU A 51 5.70 0.63 -18.22
C GLU A 51 6.88 0.39 -17.27
N ASN A 52 7.20 1.37 -16.42
CA ASN A 52 8.29 1.24 -15.46
C ASN A 52 7.99 0.23 -14.34
N LYS A 53 6.73 0.17 -13.84
CA LYS A 53 6.38 -0.72 -12.73
C LYS A 53 6.35 -2.20 -13.17
N TYR A 54 5.86 -2.46 -14.38
CA TYR A 54 5.61 -3.83 -14.85
C TYR A 54 6.50 -4.29 -16.00
N GLY A 55 7.38 -3.43 -16.52
CA GLY A 55 8.25 -3.77 -17.65
C GLY A 55 7.48 -4.06 -18.94
N ILE A 56 6.34 -3.39 -19.13
CA ILE A 56 5.50 -3.51 -20.32
C ILE A 56 5.70 -2.32 -21.26
N GLU A 57 5.26 -2.45 -22.51
CA GLU A 57 5.24 -1.36 -23.49
C GLU A 57 3.78 -1.09 -23.89
N LEU A 58 3.35 0.17 -23.81
CA LEU A 58 1.97 0.56 -24.08
C LEU A 58 1.91 1.50 -25.29
N GLU A 59 0.89 1.31 -26.13
CA GLU A 59 0.62 2.22 -27.24
C GLU A 59 0.24 3.61 -26.71
N ARG A 60 0.79 4.66 -27.33
CA ARG A 60 0.58 6.06 -26.90
C ARG A 60 -0.77 6.64 -27.32
N SER A 61 -1.62 5.85 -27.98
CA SER A 61 -3.02 6.22 -28.26
C SER A 61 -3.94 5.64 -27.20
N TRP A 62 -4.85 6.46 -26.67
CA TRP A 62 -5.86 6.01 -25.72
C TRP A 62 -7.25 6.52 -26.09
N ILE A 63 -8.26 5.82 -25.59
CA ILE A 63 -9.66 6.19 -25.72
C ILE A 63 -10.31 6.13 -24.33
N VAL A 64 -10.97 7.23 -23.95
CA VAL A 64 -11.78 7.26 -22.73
C VAL A 64 -13.17 6.71 -23.04
N LEU A 65 -13.54 5.62 -22.36
CA LEU A 65 -14.84 4.98 -22.52
C LEU A 65 -15.95 5.83 -21.89
N LYS A 66 -16.94 6.25 -22.70
CA LYS A 66 -18.05 7.11 -22.22
C LYS A 66 -19.13 6.34 -21.44
N ASN A 67 -19.36 5.07 -21.82
CA ASN A 67 -20.46 4.26 -21.29
C ASN A 67 -19.98 3.17 -20.31
N LYS A 68 -18.70 3.18 -19.92
CA LYS A 68 -18.10 2.21 -19.01
C LYS A 68 -17.17 2.95 -18.04
N LYS A 69 -17.43 2.84 -16.73
CA LYS A 69 -16.68 3.55 -15.68
C LYS A 69 -15.42 2.81 -15.21
N CYS A 70 -15.45 1.47 -15.22
CA CYS A 70 -14.33 0.62 -14.87
C CYS A 70 -14.38 -0.67 -15.68
N MET A 71 -13.22 -1.32 -15.82
CA MET A 71 -13.11 -2.64 -16.43
C MET A 71 -13.08 -3.69 -15.31
N GLY A 72 -14.08 -4.55 -15.25
CA GLY A 72 -14.20 -5.52 -14.16
C GLY A 72 -14.55 -4.88 -12.81
N LYS A 73 -14.24 -5.61 -11.73
CA LYS A 73 -14.41 -5.15 -10.35
C LYS A 73 -13.10 -4.52 -9.88
N PRO A 74 -13.08 -3.22 -9.52
CA PRO A 74 -11.87 -2.58 -9.00
C PRO A 74 -11.34 -3.31 -7.76
N GLN A 75 -10.03 -3.52 -7.71
CA GLN A 75 -9.36 -4.16 -6.59
C GLN A 75 -9.29 -3.23 -5.38
N GLU A 76 -9.46 -3.80 -4.18
CA GLU A 76 -9.30 -3.06 -2.94
C GLU A 76 -7.82 -2.68 -2.75
N GLN A 77 -7.57 -1.39 -2.53
CA GLN A 77 -6.23 -0.89 -2.22
C GLN A 77 -6.21 -0.26 -0.83
N CYS A 78 -5.29 -0.72 0.02
CA CYS A 78 -5.07 -0.13 1.33
C CYS A 78 -4.26 1.17 1.18
N ILE A 79 -4.95 2.31 1.20
CA ILE A 79 -4.32 3.63 1.19
C ILE A 79 -4.09 4.08 2.64
N ARG A 80 -2.85 4.36 3.00
CA ARG A 80 -2.51 4.90 4.32
C ARG A 80 -3.00 6.35 4.40
N THR A 81 -4.07 6.58 5.17
CA THR A 81 -4.74 7.89 5.32
C THR A 81 -4.08 8.83 6.34
N SER A 82 -3.07 8.37 7.10
CA SER A 82 -2.36 9.23 8.05
C SER A 82 -0.84 9.08 7.96
N SER A 83 -0.15 10.22 7.95
CA SER A 83 1.25 10.33 8.33
C SER A 83 1.35 10.10 9.85
N ARG A 84 1.14 8.87 10.32
CA ARG A 84 1.66 8.54 11.64
C ARG A 84 3.18 8.70 11.54
N PRO A 85 3.81 9.60 12.31
CA PRO A 85 5.26 9.62 12.37
C PRO A 85 5.72 8.21 12.77
N ALA A 86 6.71 7.69 12.05
CA ALA A 86 7.25 6.36 12.32
C ALA A 86 7.85 6.25 13.73
N ILE A 87 8.15 7.40 14.35
CA ILE A 87 8.72 7.54 15.68
C ILE A 87 7.90 8.61 16.41
N ILE A 88 7.27 8.23 17.51
CA ILE A 88 6.63 9.15 18.46
C ILE A 88 7.50 9.09 19.71
N GLU A 89 8.01 10.23 20.18
CA GLU A 89 8.63 10.30 21.49
C GLU A 89 7.55 10.02 22.54
N MET A 90 7.75 9.00 23.38
CA MET A 90 6.91 8.74 24.53
C MET A 90 7.14 9.88 25.54
N ASN A 91 6.35 10.94 25.46
CA ASN A 91 6.21 11.84 26.59
C ASN A 91 5.26 11.15 27.57
N ASP A 92 5.61 11.09 28.87
CA ASP A 92 4.82 10.47 29.96
C ASP A 92 3.46 11.16 30.23
N SER A 93 3.01 12.02 29.32
CA SER A 93 1.73 12.69 29.38
C SER A 93 0.70 11.84 28.65
N GLN A 94 -0.23 11.25 29.41
CA GLN A 94 -1.28 10.36 28.90
C GLN A 94 -1.93 10.89 27.60
N PRO A 95 -1.97 10.09 26.52
CA PRO A 95 -2.64 10.50 25.30
C PRO A 95 -4.16 10.56 25.50
N PRO A 96 -4.88 11.48 24.81
CA PRO A 96 -6.32 11.44 24.77
C PRO A 96 -6.77 10.10 24.17
N LYS A 97 -7.62 9.37 24.91
CA LYS A 97 -8.09 8.03 24.56
C LYS A 97 -8.67 8.03 23.13
N PRO A 98 -8.12 7.26 22.18
CA PRO A 98 -8.78 7.07 20.90
C PRO A 98 -10.14 6.43 21.13
N LYS A 99 -11.17 6.84 20.37
CA LYS A 99 -12.43 6.08 20.27
C LYS A 99 -12.11 4.78 19.52
N VAL A 100 -11.68 3.78 20.28
CA VAL A 100 -11.51 2.40 19.83
C VAL A 100 -12.91 1.83 19.68
N ILE A 101 -13.22 1.32 18.49
CA ILE A 101 -14.32 0.36 18.34
C ILE A 101 -13.78 -0.92 18.97
N GLU A 102 -14.29 -1.27 20.15
CA GLU A 102 -13.95 -2.53 20.84
C GLU A 102 -14.47 -3.69 19.98
N LEU A 103 -13.59 -4.24 19.14
CA LEU A 103 -13.73 -5.61 18.68
C LEU A 103 -13.61 -6.51 19.91
N PRO A 104 -14.41 -7.58 20.04
CA PRO A 104 -14.21 -8.56 21.09
C PRO A 104 -12.75 -9.00 21.07
N ASP A 105 -12.09 -9.00 22.23
CA ASP A 105 -10.71 -9.46 22.32
C ASP A 105 -10.62 -10.84 21.64
N PRO A 106 -9.67 -11.04 20.71
CA PRO A 106 -9.45 -12.37 20.16
C PRO A 106 -9.22 -13.31 21.35
N PRO A 107 -9.77 -14.55 21.32
CA PRO A 107 -9.76 -15.47 22.47
C PRO A 107 -8.35 -15.92 22.91
N PHE A 108 -7.31 -15.41 22.26
CA PHE A 108 -5.92 -15.75 22.50
C PHE A 108 -5.21 -14.64 23.27
N LYS A 109 -5.09 -14.83 24.59
CA LYS A 109 -4.01 -14.22 25.38
C LYS A 109 -2.72 -14.94 25.01
N GLY A 110 -2.04 -14.47 23.97
CA GLY A 110 -0.71 -14.98 23.60
C GLY A 110 0.32 -14.60 24.65
N ASP A 111 1.29 -15.49 24.92
CA ASP A 111 2.43 -15.17 25.78
C ASP A 111 3.27 -14.04 25.17
N THR A 112 3.76 -13.11 26.01
CA THR A 112 4.66 -12.05 25.57
C THR A 112 5.95 -12.67 25.02
N PRO A 113 6.37 -12.37 23.77
CA PRO A 113 7.59 -12.91 23.21
C PRO A 113 8.82 -12.39 23.98
N LYS A 114 9.77 -13.28 24.24
CA LYS A 114 11.08 -12.88 24.77
C LYS A 114 11.87 -12.20 23.67
N TYR A 115 12.55 -11.10 23.97
CA TYR A 115 13.41 -10.44 22.99
C TYR A 115 14.73 -9.98 23.61
N GLU A 116 15.73 -9.81 22.75
CA GLU A 116 17.08 -9.35 23.09
C GLU A 116 17.52 -8.28 22.08
N ILE A 117 18.16 -7.21 22.56
CA ILE A 117 18.73 -6.14 21.71
C ILE A 117 20.25 -6.25 21.76
N VAL A 118 20.87 -6.55 20.62
CA VAL A 118 22.32 -6.72 20.47
C VAL A 118 22.91 -5.49 19.80
N LYS A 119 23.94 -4.91 20.41
CA LYS A 119 24.74 -3.82 19.82
C LYS A 119 25.83 -4.44 18.95
N VAL A 120 25.79 -4.20 17.64
CA VAL A 120 26.83 -4.63 16.72
C VAL A 120 27.82 -3.49 16.53
N LYS A 121 29.09 -3.76 16.84
CA LYS A 121 30.18 -2.81 16.67
C LYS A 121 30.85 -3.04 15.31
N ASP A 122 31.45 -1.99 14.77
CA ASP A 122 32.32 -2.11 13.60
C ASP A 122 33.67 -2.72 14.02
N ASP A 123 34.13 -3.73 13.29
CA ASP A 123 35.36 -4.48 13.61
C ASP A 123 36.60 -3.58 13.50
N VAL A 124 36.51 -2.47 12.76
CA VAL A 124 37.62 -1.56 12.50
C VAL A 124 37.66 -0.37 13.47
N SER A 125 36.52 0.25 13.78
CA SER A 125 36.48 1.44 14.66
C SER A 125 36.07 1.15 16.10
N GLY A 126 35.46 -0.02 16.37
CA GLY A 126 34.89 -0.35 17.68
C GLY A 126 33.62 0.43 18.04
N GLU A 127 33.16 1.34 17.17
CA GLU A 127 31.93 2.11 17.36
C GLU A 127 30.70 1.27 17.03
N VAL A 128 29.57 1.59 17.68
CA VAL A 128 28.31 0.87 17.45
C VAL A 128 27.76 1.23 16.08
N ARG A 129 27.75 0.26 15.17
CA ARG A 129 27.26 0.41 13.79
C ARG A 129 25.75 0.25 13.71
N CYS A 130 25.18 -0.72 14.42
CA CYS A 130 23.73 -0.95 14.43
C CYS A 130 23.24 -1.69 15.68
N LEU A 131 21.93 -1.65 15.90
CA LEU A 131 21.23 -2.46 16.90
C LEU A 131 20.43 -3.55 16.19
N ILE A 132 20.50 -4.78 16.68
CA ILE A 132 19.71 -5.92 16.20
C ILE A 132 18.76 -6.35 17.30
N ALA A 133 17.45 -6.35 17.02
CA ALA A 133 16.46 -6.92 17.91
C ALA A 133 16.16 -8.37 17.50
N ARG A 134 16.46 -9.33 18.37
CA ARG A 134 16.12 -10.74 18.21
C ARG A 134 14.86 -11.04 19.02
N ILE A 135 13.75 -11.31 18.35
CA ILE A 135 12.46 -11.62 18.97
C ILE A 135 12.22 -13.13 18.87
N ILE A 136 12.04 -13.79 20.01
CA ILE A 136 11.70 -15.20 20.11
C ILE A 136 10.18 -15.29 20.17
N MET A 137 9.58 -15.72 19.05
CA MET A 137 8.15 -15.94 18.96
C MET A 137 7.75 -17.12 19.86
N PRO A 138 6.69 -17.00 20.67
CA PRO A 138 6.14 -18.14 21.40
C PRO A 138 5.66 -19.19 20.41
N LYS A 139 5.66 -20.47 20.83
CA LYS A 139 5.12 -21.55 20.01
C LYS A 139 3.63 -21.30 19.80
N LEU A 140 3.24 -21.10 18.54
CA LEU A 140 1.83 -21.08 18.16
C LEU A 140 1.30 -22.52 18.30
N VAL A 141 0.54 -22.78 19.37
CA VAL A 141 -0.21 -24.03 19.49
C VAL A 141 -1.42 -23.88 18.57
N GLY A 142 -1.34 -24.45 17.37
CA GLY A 142 -2.46 -24.46 16.44
C GLY A 142 -3.63 -25.25 17.01
N LEU A 143 -4.84 -24.68 16.92
CA LEU A 143 -6.08 -25.44 17.10
C LEU A 143 -6.10 -26.58 16.08
N SER A 144 -6.09 -27.82 16.55
CA SER A 144 -6.64 -28.93 15.80
C SER A 144 -8.13 -28.64 15.58
N LEU A 145 -8.51 -28.61 14.29
CA LEU A 145 -9.87 -28.39 13.77
C LEU A 145 -10.93 -29.22 14.50
#